data_AF-A0AAX6HZB1-F1
#
_entry.id   AF-A0AAX6HZB1-F1
#
_cell.length_a   1.000
_cell.length_b   1.000
_cell.length_c   1.000
_cell.angle_alpha   90.00
_cell.angle_beta   90.00
_cell.angle_gamma   90.00
#
_symmetry.space_group_name_H-M   'P 1'
#
loop_
_entity.id
_entity.type
_entity.pdbx_description
1 polymer ?
#
loop_
_entity_poly.entity_id
_entity_poly.type
_entity_poly.pdbx_seq_one_letter_code
_entity_poly.pdbx_strand_id
1 'polypeptide(L)'
;MASAAASGAAFSSSRHSSALYCCRSRLLSSPRHRPGRTLSMALTFATGETLGLTKPAIRETPQITFTAKDIDISEWKGDILAVAVSDKDMLKDPDSKFENPILKRLDEQLGGLLAEASAEEDFTAKSGQTTILRLPGLGFKRLGLVGLGPLKPSSSTTAYRGIGEALAAAAKTVQASNAAVVIASTISEDSKLNAASAIASGTLLGVFEDHRFKSESKKTLLKSVDIIGFGSGQELDQKLKYASDVCSGVIFGKELVNAPANVLTPGALAEEASKIASLYSDVITVKILDSEKCKELNMGSYLAVAAASANPPHFIHLCYKPPNGDVKRKLAIVGKGLTFDSGGYNIKAGAGSSIDLMKFDMGGSAATLGAAKAIGQIKPSGVEIHFIVAACENMISGTGMRPGDIVTASNGKTIEAR
;
A
#
# COMPACT_ATOMS: atom_id res chain seq x y z
N MET A 1 -10.88 -14.81 80.28
CA MET A 1 -12.03 -13.89 80.26
C MET A 1 -12.95 -14.41 79.14
N ALA A 2 -13.85 -15.36 79.42
CA ALA A 2 -15.26 -15.14 79.81
C ALA A 2 -15.95 -14.15 78.86
N SER A 3 -17.05 -14.41 78.15
CA SER A 3 -18.21 -15.32 78.29
C SER A 3 -19.01 -15.22 76.95
N ALA A 4 -19.42 -16.33 76.32
CA ALA A 4 -20.82 -16.85 76.18
C ALA A 4 -21.89 -15.81 75.74
N ALA A 5 -22.89 -16.07 74.89
CA ALA A 5 -23.62 -17.29 74.53
C ALA A 5 -24.42 -17.06 73.22
N ALA A 6 -24.64 -18.10 72.38
CA ALA A 6 -25.93 -18.80 72.12
C ALA A 6 -27.06 -17.91 71.56
N SER A 7 -27.78 -18.19 70.48
CA SER A 7 -28.52 -19.39 70.01
C SER A 7 -29.31 -18.90 68.77
N GLY A 8 -29.85 -19.65 67.81
CA GLY A 8 -30.05 -21.08 67.55
C GLY A 8 -31.13 -21.19 66.45
N ALA A 9 -31.05 -22.28 65.64
CA ALA A 9 -32.17 -22.95 64.92
C ALA A 9 -32.98 -22.14 63.87
N ALA A 10 -33.54 -22.66 62.77
CA ALA A 10 -33.66 -24.01 62.21
C ALA A 10 -34.42 -23.88 60.86
N PHE A 11 -34.16 -24.81 59.92
CA PHE A 11 -35.08 -25.41 58.92
C PHE A 11 -35.77 -24.48 57.89
N SER A 12 -36.10 -24.86 56.65
CA SER A 12 -35.86 -26.02 55.78
C SER A 12 -36.65 -25.81 54.47
N SER A 13 -36.14 -26.35 53.36
CA SER A 13 -36.89 -26.78 52.15
C SER A 13 -37.54 -25.68 51.30
N SER A 14 -37.65 -25.70 49.97
CA SER A 14 -37.64 -26.75 48.94
C SER A 14 -37.35 -26.10 47.57
N ARG A 15 -36.42 -26.66 46.77
CA ARG A 15 -36.62 -27.35 45.47
C ARG A 15 -37.59 -26.69 44.47
N HIS A 16 -37.08 -26.35 43.28
CA HIS A 16 -37.44 -26.82 41.91
C HIS A 16 -36.39 -26.20 40.94
N SER A 17 -35.43 -26.93 40.35
CA SER A 17 -35.49 -27.69 39.06
C SER A 17 -36.31 -26.99 37.96
N SER A 18 -35.94 -26.88 36.68
CA SER A 18 -34.79 -27.28 35.85
C SER A 18 -35.25 -27.12 34.39
N ALA A 19 -34.42 -26.64 33.47
CA ALA A 19 -34.45 -26.89 31.99
C ALA A 19 -33.32 -26.05 31.37
N LEU A 20 -32.17 -26.53 30.85
CA LEU A 20 -31.87 -27.59 29.89
C LEU A 20 -32.67 -27.47 28.59
N TYR A 21 -32.04 -26.85 27.59
CA TYR A 21 -32.28 -27.15 26.17
C TYR A 21 -30.95 -27.46 25.49
N CYS A 22 -30.75 -28.75 25.25
CA CYS A 22 -29.82 -29.30 24.27
C CYS A 22 -30.70 -29.85 23.13
N CYS A 23 -30.39 -29.53 21.87
CA CYS A 23 -30.97 -30.27 20.75
C CYS A 23 -29.87 -30.64 19.76
N ARG A 24 -29.83 -31.93 19.44
CA ARG A 24 -28.81 -32.66 18.68
C ARG A 24 -29.13 -32.71 17.17
N SER A 25 -28.05 -32.66 16.38
CA SER A 25 -27.74 -33.41 15.14
C SER A 25 -28.74 -33.48 13.97
N ARG A 26 -28.26 -33.07 12.78
CA ARG A 26 -28.42 -33.82 11.52
C ARG A 26 -27.13 -33.79 10.70
N LEU A 27 -26.81 -34.96 10.15
CA LEU A 27 -25.71 -35.30 9.26
C LEU A 27 -26.02 -34.93 7.79
N LEU A 28 -24.94 -34.88 7.00
CA LEU A 28 -24.84 -34.93 5.52
C LEU A 28 -25.10 -33.64 4.73
N SER A 29 -24.02 -33.01 4.26
CA SER A 29 -23.67 -32.98 2.82
C SER A 29 -22.46 -32.06 2.59
N SER A 30 -21.51 -32.53 1.79
CA SER A 30 -20.32 -31.80 1.35
C SER A 30 -20.67 -30.77 0.27
N PRO A 31 -20.11 -29.54 0.30
CA PRO A 31 -20.13 -28.68 -0.87
C PRO A 31 -18.74 -28.58 -1.51
N ARG A 32 -18.72 -28.93 -2.78
CA ARG A 32 -17.63 -28.71 -3.75
C ARG A 32 -17.13 -27.26 -3.68
N HIS A 33 -15.82 -27.08 -3.57
CA HIS A 33 -15.18 -25.77 -3.57
C HIS A 33 -15.18 -25.20 -5.00
N ARG A 34 -15.95 -24.14 -5.23
CA ARG A 34 -15.83 -23.24 -6.39
C ARG A 34 -14.89 -22.10 -6.02
N PRO A 35 -14.00 -21.64 -6.92
CA PRO A 35 -13.11 -20.52 -6.64
C PRO A 35 -13.82 -19.18 -6.87
N GLY A 36 -13.41 -18.16 -6.12
CA GLY A 36 -13.61 -16.76 -6.49
C GLY A 36 -14.79 -16.04 -5.84
N ARG A 37 -14.61 -15.55 -4.62
CA ARG A 37 -15.25 -14.32 -4.15
C ARG A 37 -14.22 -13.48 -3.40
N THR A 38 -13.74 -12.44 -4.06
CA THR A 38 -12.96 -11.36 -3.46
C THR A 38 -13.83 -10.66 -2.42
N LEU A 39 -13.45 -10.77 -1.14
CA LEU A 39 -14.06 -9.98 -0.07
C LEU A 39 -13.66 -8.51 -0.26
N SER A 40 -14.61 -7.67 -0.66
CA SER A 40 -14.55 -6.23 -0.41
C SER A 40 -14.85 -6.02 1.08
N MET A 41 -13.82 -5.79 1.89
CA MET A 41 -14.02 -5.40 3.30
C MET A 41 -14.29 -3.90 3.37
N ALA A 42 -15.51 -3.53 3.73
CA ALA A 42 -15.80 -2.22 4.28
C ALA A 42 -15.13 -2.12 5.67
N LEU A 43 -14.07 -1.32 5.77
CA LEU A 43 -13.34 -1.06 7.00
C LEU A 43 -14.06 0.01 7.81
N THR A 44 -14.50 -0.36 9.02
CA THR A 44 -15.02 0.58 10.02
C THR A 44 -13.92 0.74 11.07
N PHE A 45 -13.42 1.96 11.30
CA PHE A 45 -12.55 2.23 12.44
C PHE A 45 -13.36 2.11 13.73
N ALA A 46 -12.78 1.52 14.79
CA ALA A 46 -13.44 1.43 16.08
C ALA A 46 -13.78 2.85 16.56
N THR A 47 -15.06 3.09 16.83
CA THR A 47 -15.63 4.39 17.22
C THR A 47 -15.31 4.68 18.68
N GLY A 48 -14.03 4.87 19.02
CA GLY A 48 -13.68 5.85 20.04
C GLY A 48 -14.05 7.25 19.53
N GLU A 49 -14.27 8.21 20.41
CA GLU A 49 -14.54 9.59 20.02
C GLU A 49 -13.30 10.18 19.32
N THR A 50 -13.23 10.04 18.00
CA THR A 50 -12.17 10.66 17.19
C THR A 50 -12.20 12.17 17.43
N LEU A 51 -11.07 12.74 17.83
CA LEU A 51 -10.95 14.20 17.99
C LEU A 51 -11.41 14.90 16.70
N GLY A 52 -12.35 15.83 16.82
CA GLY A 52 -12.92 16.54 15.68
C GLY A 52 -13.96 15.74 14.87
N LEU A 53 -14.45 14.60 15.40
CA LEU A 53 -15.53 13.78 14.83
C LEU A 53 -15.29 13.34 13.37
N THR A 54 -14.02 13.34 12.93
CA THR A 54 -13.64 13.01 11.56
C THR A 54 -13.89 11.53 11.30
N LYS A 55 -14.69 11.22 10.28
CA LYS A 55 -14.94 9.84 9.84
C LYS A 55 -14.32 9.64 8.46
N PRO A 56 -13.28 8.80 8.33
CA PRO A 56 -12.71 8.51 7.02
C PRO A 56 -13.73 7.77 6.15
N ALA A 57 -13.80 8.12 4.87
CA ALA A 57 -14.53 7.34 3.89
C ALA A 57 -13.91 5.94 3.70
N ILE A 58 -14.68 5.03 3.10
CA ILE A 58 -14.25 3.65 2.84
C ILE A 58 -12.98 3.66 1.97
N ARG A 59 -12.02 2.78 2.28
CA ARG A 59 -10.81 2.64 1.48
C ARG A 59 -11.13 2.05 0.12
N GLU A 60 -10.69 2.72 -0.93
CA GLU A 60 -10.77 2.20 -2.30
C GLU A 60 -9.37 1.79 -2.74
N THR A 61 -9.12 0.48 -2.81
CA THR A 61 -7.87 -0.03 -3.39
C THR A 61 -8.07 -0.17 -4.91
N PRO A 62 -7.22 0.42 -5.75
CA PRO A 62 -7.29 0.22 -7.18
C PRO A 62 -7.17 -1.27 -7.51
N GLN A 63 -8.19 -1.82 -8.17
CA GLN A 63 -8.16 -3.18 -8.71
C GLN A 63 -7.99 -3.10 -10.22
N ILE A 64 -6.73 -3.05 -10.64
CA ILE A 64 -6.35 -3.07 -12.06
C ILE A 64 -5.89 -4.48 -12.41
N THR A 65 -6.50 -5.05 -13.43
CA THR A 65 -6.05 -6.31 -14.02
C THR A 65 -4.99 -5.99 -15.07
N PHE A 66 -3.78 -6.53 -14.89
CA PHE A 66 -2.74 -6.48 -15.91
C PHE A 66 -2.77 -7.77 -16.73
N THR A 67 -2.70 -7.65 -18.05
CA THR A 67 -2.69 -8.80 -18.95
C THR A 67 -1.63 -8.60 -20.01
N ALA A 68 -0.76 -9.60 -20.18
CA ALA A 68 0.21 -9.60 -21.26
C ALA A 68 -0.45 -10.07 -22.56
N LYS A 69 -0.20 -9.35 -23.67
CA LYS A 69 -0.75 -9.71 -24.99
C LYS A 69 0.31 -9.62 -26.07
N ASP A 70 0.38 -10.65 -26.89
CA ASP A 70 1.14 -10.65 -28.13
C ASP A 70 0.15 -10.54 -29.30
N ILE A 71 -0.39 -9.33 -29.47
CA ILE A 71 -1.31 -9.00 -30.55
C ILE A 71 -0.75 -7.86 -31.39
N ASP A 72 -1.28 -7.72 -32.60
CA ASP A 72 -1.05 -6.54 -33.39
C ASP A 72 -1.64 -5.30 -32.69
N ILE A 73 -0.83 -4.25 -32.52
CA ILE A 73 -1.24 -3.03 -31.84
C ILE A 73 -2.42 -2.33 -32.53
N SER A 74 -2.50 -2.47 -33.86
CA SER A 74 -3.57 -1.86 -34.65
C SER A 74 -4.93 -2.56 -34.47
N GLU A 75 -4.92 -3.79 -33.96
CA GLU A 75 -6.13 -4.58 -33.69
C GLU A 75 -6.62 -4.39 -32.25
N TRP A 76 -5.82 -3.77 -31.38
CA TRP A 76 -6.20 -3.54 -30.00
C TRP A 76 -7.41 -2.60 -29.90
N LYS A 77 -8.29 -2.87 -28.93
CA LYS A 77 -9.51 -2.09 -28.70
C LYS A 77 -9.61 -1.65 -27.25
N GLY A 78 -9.91 -0.36 -27.02
CA GLY A 78 -10.08 0.18 -25.68
C GLY A 78 -10.15 1.71 -25.63
N ASP A 79 -9.89 2.30 -24.47
CA ASP A 79 -10.05 3.74 -24.29
C ASP A 79 -8.76 4.50 -24.58
N ILE A 80 -7.60 3.98 -24.18
CA ILE A 80 -6.28 4.60 -24.38
C ILE A 80 -5.25 3.55 -24.78
N LEU A 81 -4.59 3.78 -25.91
CA LEU A 81 -3.35 3.10 -26.28
C LEU A 81 -2.17 4.03 -26.00
N ALA A 82 -1.25 3.65 -25.12
CA ALA A 82 -0.03 4.40 -24.85
C ALA A 82 1.18 3.75 -25.53
N VAL A 83 1.91 4.51 -26.33
CA VAL A 83 3.14 4.09 -27.00
C VAL A 83 4.32 4.81 -26.35
N ALA A 84 5.15 4.06 -25.65
CA ALA A 84 6.37 4.61 -25.07
C ALA A 84 7.47 4.66 -26.13
N VAL A 85 8.07 5.83 -26.30
CA VAL A 85 9.02 6.14 -27.38
C VAL A 85 10.28 6.78 -26.83
N SER A 86 11.41 6.40 -27.39
CA SER A 86 12.71 7.07 -27.19
C SER A 86 12.95 8.14 -28.24
N ASP A 87 14.02 8.92 -28.06
CA ASP A 87 14.52 9.87 -29.06
C ASP A 87 14.79 9.19 -30.42
N LYS A 88 15.34 7.97 -30.40
CA LYS A 88 15.60 7.19 -31.62
C LYS A 88 14.33 6.65 -32.29
N ASP A 89 13.28 6.39 -31.51
CA ASP A 89 12.02 5.92 -32.08
C ASP A 89 11.29 7.03 -32.85
N MET A 90 11.56 8.29 -32.51
CA MET A 90 10.95 9.46 -33.13
C MET A 90 11.63 9.90 -34.44
N LEU A 91 12.65 9.17 -34.92
CA LEU A 91 13.28 9.46 -36.19
C LEU A 91 12.28 9.37 -37.35
N LYS A 92 12.36 10.33 -38.25
CA LYS A 92 11.52 10.46 -39.44
C LYS A 92 12.38 10.44 -40.70
N ASP A 93 11.83 9.86 -41.75
CA ASP A 93 12.42 9.89 -43.09
C ASP A 93 12.30 11.30 -43.73
N PRO A 94 12.91 11.54 -44.90
CA PRO A 94 12.82 12.84 -45.59
C PRO A 94 11.40 13.30 -45.93
N ASP A 95 10.43 12.37 -46.01
CA ASP A 95 9.01 12.65 -46.24
C ASP A 95 8.25 12.92 -44.94
N SER A 96 8.96 13.11 -43.83
CA SER A 96 8.41 13.35 -42.48
C SER A 96 7.59 12.19 -41.91
N LYS A 97 7.78 10.96 -42.40
CA LYS A 97 7.12 9.76 -41.88
C LYS A 97 8.02 9.06 -40.86
N PHE A 98 7.42 8.46 -39.84
CA PHE A 98 8.18 7.71 -38.82
C PHE A 98 8.94 6.53 -39.43
N GLU A 99 10.19 6.33 -39.01
CA GLU A 99 10.97 5.14 -39.36
C GLU A 99 10.61 3.95 -38.46
N ASN A 100 10.22 4.21 -37.20
CA ASN A 100 9.83 3.15 -36.26
C ASN A 100 8.57 2.41 -36.79
N PRO A 101 8.60 1.07 -36.92
CA PRO A 101 7.50 0.31 -37.53
C PRO A 101 6.15 0.46 -36.82
N ILE A 102 6.16 0.60 -35.48
CA ILE A 102 4.94 0.75 -34.68
C ILE A 102 4.33 2.14 -34.93
N LEU A 103 5.15 3.19 -34.86
CA LEU A 103 4.69 4.56 -35.09
C LEU A 103 4.25 4.77 -36.54
N LYS A 104 5.02 4.25 -37.51
CA LYS A 104 4.70 4.32 -38.93
C LYS A 104 3.33 3.72 -39.23
N ARG A 105 3.08 2.51 -38.73
CA ARG A 105 1.80 1.83 -38.95
C ARG A 105 0.62 2.57 -38.32
N LEU A 106 0.78 3.07 -37.09
CA LEU A 106 -0.27 3.82 -36.42
C LEU A 106 -0.56 5.15 -37.15
N ASP A 107 0.48 5.83 -37.61
CA ASP A 107 0.36 7.11 -38.33
C ASP A 107 -0.25 6.93 -39.74
N GLU A 108 0.07 5.84 -40.44
CA GLU A 108 -0.56 5.46 -41.71
C GLU A 108 -2.07 5.22 -41.55
N GLN A 109 -2.49 4.56 -40.46
CA GLN A 109 -3.93 4.40 -40.14
C GLN A 109 -4.63 5.71 -39.80
N LEU A 110 -3.85 6.71 -39.37
CA LEU A 110 -4.32 8.01 -38.97
C LEU A 110 -4.17 9.08 -40.07
N GLY A 111 -3.67 8.70 -41.25
CA GLY A 111 -3.45 9.61 -42.36
C GLY A 111 -2.42 10.71 -42.07
N GLY A 112 -1.43 10.45 -41.22
CA GLY A 112 -0.35 11.40 -40.88
C GLY A 112 -0.60 12.27 -39.65
N LEU A 113 -1.77 12.16 -39.02
CA LEU A 113 -2.16 13.00 -37.88
C LEU A 113 -1.22 12.85 -36.68
N LEU A 114 -0.65 11.67 -36.44
CA LEU A 114 0.26 11.46 -35.32
C LEU A 114 1.58 12.19 -35.55
N ALA A 115 2.11 12.15 -36.77
CA ALA A 115 3.33 12.86 -37.14
C ALA A 115 3.15 14.38 -37.11
N GLU A 116 2.00 14.88 -37.57
CA GLU A 116 1.61 16.29 -37.55
C GLU A 116 1.51 16.81 -36.11
N ALA A 117 0.67 16.18 -35.28
CA ALA A 117 0.48 16.60 -33.90
C ALA A 117 1.77 16.51 -33.07
N SER A 118 2.59 15.48 -33.29
CA SER A 118 3.90 15.38 -32.62
C SER A 118 4.84 16.54 -32.97
N ALA A 119 4.76 17.07 -34.19
CA ALA A 119 5.56 18.23 -34.60
C ALA A 119 5.01 19.54 -34.03
N GLU A 120 3.68 19.72 -34.05
CA GLU A 120 3.02 20.92 -33.51
C GLU A 120 3.20 21.06 -31.99
N GLU A 121 3.19 19.94 -31.26
CA GLU A 121 3.37 19.92 -29.80
C GLU A 121 4.86 19.86 -29.37
N ASP A 122 5.80 20.00 -30.30
CA ASP A 122 7.25 19.84 -30.07
C ASP A 122 7.60 18.54 -29.33
N PHE A 123 6.92 17.44 -29.69
CA PHE A 123 7.13 16.13 -29.09
C PHE A 123 8.43 15.49 -29.60
N THR A 124 9.47 15.48 -28.76
CA THR A 124 10.80 14.94 -29.09
C THR A 124 11.17 13.74 -28.20
N ALA A 125 10.17 13.05 -27.64
CA ALA A 125 10.34 11.93 -26.71
C ALA A 125 11.23 12.23 -25.48
N LYS A 126 11.24 13.49 -24.99
CA LYS A 126 11.92 13.82 -23.73
C LYS A 126 11.28 13.08 -22.55
N SER A 127 12.07 12.73 -21.54
CA SER A 127 11.54 12.05 -20.35
C SER A 127 10.44 12.89 -19.69
N GLY A 128 9.27 12.28 -19.49
CA GLY A 128 8.09 12.95 -18.92
C GLY A 128 7.24 13.73 -19.92
N GLN A 129 7.66 13.82 -21.19
CA GLN A 129 6.85 14.41 -22.24
C GLN A 129 5.73 13.44 -22.67
N THR A 130 4.51 13.94 -22.80
CA THR A 130 3.35 13.14 -23.22
C THR A 130 2.51 13.92 -24.23
N THR A 131 2.06 13.27 -25.29
CA THR A 131 0.98 13.77 -26.15
C THR A 131 -0.16 12.77 -26.15
N ILE A 132 -1.42 13.23 -26.23
CA ILE A 132 -2.61 12.37 -26.24
C ILE A 132 -3.60 12.89 -27.29
N LEU A 133 -3.80 12.09 -28.35
CA LEU A 133 -4.72 12.38 -29.43
C LEU A 133 -6.05 11.65 -29.23
N ARG A 134 -7.17 12.35 -29.43
CA ARG A 134 -8.52 11.78 -29.48
C ARG A 134 -8.86 11.41 -30.92
N LEU A 135 -9.17 10.14 -31.16
CA LEU A 135 -9.25 9.58 -32.52
C LEU A 135 -10.63 8.99 -32.82
N PRO A 136 -11.41 9.55 -33.77
CA PRO A 136 -12.67 8.94 -34.20
C PRO A 136 -12.40 7.69 -35.06
N GLY A 137 -13.29 6.69 -34.99
CA GLY A 137 -13.34 5.60 -35.98
C GLY A 137 -12.33 4.45 -35.81
N LEU A 138 -11.38 4.51 -34.87
CA LEU A 138 -10.47 3.41 -34.58
C LEU A 138 -10.98 2.51 -33.43
N GLY A 139 -10.37 1.32 -33.31
CA GLY A 139 -10.63 0.37 -32.23
C GLY A 139 -10.37 0.94 -30.83
N PHE A 140 -9.52 1.96 -30.73
CA PHE A 140 -9.25 2.71 -29.53
C PHE A 140 -9.65 4.19 -29.64
N LYS A 141 -10.12 4.78 -28.54
CA LYS A 141 -10.61 6.16 -28.52
C LYS A 141 -9.49 7.20 -28.51
N ARG A 142 -8.32 6.84 -27.97
CA ARG A 142 -7.16 7.72 -27.81
C ARG A 142 -5.85 7.00 -28.04
N LEU A 143 -4.90 7.71 -28.62
CA LEU A 143 -3.50 7.30 -28.77
C LEU A 143 -2.63 8.30 -28.02
N GLY A 144 -1.77 7.84 -27.13
CA GLY A 144 -0.80 8.68 -26.45
C GLY A 144 0.63 8.26 -26.74
N LEU A 145 1.52 9.23 -26.92
CA LEU A 145 2.96 8.99 -26.90
C LEU A 145 3.51 9.36 -25.52
N VAL A 146 4.42 8.54 -25.01
CA VAL A 146 5.11 8.78 -23.73
C VAL A 146 6.62 8.77 -23.97
N GLY A 147 7.25 9.91 -23.73
CA GLY A 147 8.68 10.09 -23.93
C GLY A 147 9.51 9.41 -22.83
N LEU A 148 10.40 8.52 -23.24
CA LEU A 148 11.35 7.82 -22.36
C LEU A 148 12.64 8.61 -22.15
N GLY A 149 12.93 9.58 -23.02
CA GLY A 149 14.24 10.19 -23.16
C GLY A 149 15.24 9.24 -23.84
N PRO A 150 16.54 9.57 -23.79
CA PRO A 150 17.58 8.75 -24.39
C PRO A 150 17.69 7.39 -23.70
N LEU A 151 17.50 6.31 -24.46
CA LEU A 151 17.66 4.95 -23.96
C LEU A 151 19.14 4.66 -23.70
N LYS A 152 19.52 4.62 -22.42
CA LYS A 152 20.80 4.05 -22.00
C LYS A 152 20.66 2.52 -21.92
N PRO A 153 21.73 1.73 -22.17
CA PRO A 153 21.70 0.26 -22.07
C PRO A 153 21.19 -0.29 -20.73
N SER A 154 21.21 0.55 -19.69
CA SER A 154 20.64 0.31 -18.36
C SER A 154 19.36 1.12 -18.12
N SER A 155 18.46 1.19 -19.11
CA SER A 155 17.19 1.92 -18.99
C SER A 155 16.52 1.56 -17.68
N SER A 156 16.55 2.53 -16.76
CA SER A 156 16.32 2.26 -15.35
C SER A 156 14.87 1.83 -15.11
N THR A 157 14.64 0.98 -14.10
CA THR A 157 13.31 0.65 -13.57
C THR A 157 12.43 1.90 -13.40
N THR A 158 13.02 3.06 -13.10
CA THR A 158 12.36 4.37 -13.00
C THR A 158 11.71 4.82 -14.32
N ALA A 159 12.37 4.63 -15.47
CA ALA A 159 11.83 5.04 -16.77
C ALA A 159 10.56 4.25 -17.11
N TYR A 160 10.60 2.93 -16.95
CA TYR A 160 9.43 2.07 -17.15
C TYR A 160 8.28 2.37 -16.18
N ARG A 161 8.62 2.69 -14.93
CA ARG A 161 7.64 3.16 -13.96
C ARG A 161 7.00 4.48 -14.40
N GLY A 162 7.78 5.41 -14.94
CA GLY A 162 7.28 6.67 -15.50
C GLY A 162 6.25 6.47 -16.61
N ILE A 163 6.40 5.44 -17.46
CA ILE A 163 5.39 5.07 -18.47
C ILE A 163 4.05 4.76 -17.80
N GLY A 164 4.07 3.92 -16.76
CA GLY A 164 2.86 3.56 -16.04
C GLY A 164 2.21 4.75 -15.34
N GLU A 165 3.02 5.64 -14.76
CA GLU A 165 2.54 6.88 -14.11
C GLU A 165 1.88 7.83 -15.13
N ALA A 166 2.48 7.98 -16.32
CA ALA A 166 1.91 8.76 -17.42
C ALA A 166 0.59 8.15 -17.93
N LEU A 167 0.54 6.81 -18.09
CA LEU A 167 -0.69 6.11 -18.48
C LEU A 167 -1.80 6.31 -17.44
N ALA A 168 -1.47 6.21 -16.15
CA ALA A 168 -2.42 6.43 -15.07
C ALA A 168 -2.98 7.86 -15.08
N ALA A 169 -2.12 8.87 -15.26
CA ALA A 169 -2.53 10.27 -15.37
C ALA A 169 -3.46 10.51 -16.57
N ALA A 170 -3.10 9.97 -17.74
CA ALA A 170 -3.92 9.99 -18.95
C ALA A 170 -5.29 9.32 -18.72
N ALA A 171 -5.29 8.11 -18.17
CA ALA A 171 -6.50 7.35 -17.87
C ALA A 171 -7.44 8.08 -16.92
N LYS A 172 -6.89 8.70 -15.88
CA LYS A 172 -7.65 9.48 -14.90
C LYS A 172 -8.31 10.71 -15.53
N THR A 173 -7.56 11.44 -16.36
CA THR A 173 -8.01 12.69 -16.99
C THR A 173 -9.23 12.45 -17.88
N VAL A 174 -9.24 11.33 -18.61
CA VAL A 174 -10.28 11.02 -19.59
C VAL A 174 -11.28 9.97 -19.10
N GLN A 175 -11.17 9.54 -17.84
CA GLN A 175 -12.02 8.52 -17.21
C GLN A 175 -12.03 7.20 -18.00
N ALA A 176 -10.85 6.78 -18.47
CA ALA A 176 -10.67 5.52 -19.18
C ALA A 176 -10.93 4.32 -18.25
N SER A 177 -11.57 3.28 -18.80
CA SER A 177 -11.77 2.00 -18.13
C SER A 177 -10.75 0.95 -18.56
N ASN A 178 -10.32 0.97 -19.83
CA ASN A 178 -9.40 -0.01 -20.39
C ASN A 178 -8.26 0.71 -21.14
N ALA A 179 -7.02 0.35 -20.81
CA ALA A 179 -5.85 0.91 -21.45
C ALA A 179 -4.91 -0.19 -21.97
N ALA A 180 -4.03 0.19 -22.89
CA ALA A 180 -2.89 -0.62 -23.30
C ALA A 180 -1.61 0.19 -23.28
N VAL A 181 -0.49 -0.50 -23.13
CA VAL A 181 0.85 0.05 -23.21
C VAL A 181 1.73 -0.83 -24.09
N VAL A 182 2.49 -0.18 -24.97
CA VAL A 182 3.54 -0.79 -25.79
C VAL A 182 4.81 0.06 -25.66
N ILE A 183 5.96 -0.54 -25.93
CA ILE A 183 7.21 0.21 -26.13
C ILE A 183 7.60 0.11 -27.60
N ALA A 184 7.85 1.25 -28.24
CA ALA A 184 8.21 1.34 -29.65
C ALA A 184 9.60 0.73 -29.93
N SER A 185 10.53 0.90 -28.99
CA SER A 185 11.86 0.30 -29.04
C SER A 185 11.87 -1.19 -28.70
N THR A 186 12.80 -1.92 -29.31
CA THR A 186 13.11 -3.31 -28.94
C THR A 186 13.69 -3.37 -27.53
N ILE A 187 13.05 -4.14 -26.66
CA ILE A 187 13.53 -4.43 -25.30
C ILE A 187 14.25 -5.79 -25.33
N SER A 188 15.37 -5.93 -24.62
CA SER A 188 16.01 -7.24 -24.45
C SER A 188 15.08 -8.19 -23.68
N GLU A 189 15.08 -9.48 -24.06
CA GLU A 189 14.22 -10.50 -23.41
C GLU A 189 14.40 -10.50 -21.89
N ASP A 190 15.64 -10.43 -21.41
CA ASP A 190 15.98 -10.38 -19.97
C ASP A 190 15.38 -9.17 -19.23
N SER A 191 15.08 -8.09 -19.95
CA SER A 191 14.54 -6.86 -19.37
C SER A 191 13.02 -6.79 -19.41
N LYS A 192 12.35 -7.57 -20.28
CA LYS A 192 10.89 -7.49 -20.49
C LYS A 192 10.10 -7.71 -19.20
N LEU A 193 10.45 -8.74 -18.43
CA LEU A 193 9.78 -9.03 -17.16
C LEU A 193 9.88 -7.86 -16.17
N ASN A 194 11.07 -7.30 -16.01
CA ASN A 194 11.30 -6.18 -15.09
C ASN A 194 10.59 -4.91 -15.58
N ALA A 195 10.66 -4.62 -16.88
CA ALA A 195 9.98 -3.49 -17.50
C ALA A 195 8.45 -3.56 -17.36
N ALA A 196 7.84 -4.71 -17.67
CA ALA A 196 6.40 -4.93 -17.51
C ALA A 196 5.97 -4.74 -16.05
N SER A 197 6.72 -5.30 -15.09
CA SER A 197 6.46 -5.15 -13.66
C SER A 197 6.59 -3.70 -13.17
N ALA A 198 7.52 -2.94 -13.73
CA ALA A 198 7.73 -1.53 -13.40
C ALA A 198 6.60 -0.65 -13.97
N ILE A 199 6.15 -0.91 -15.20
CA ILE A 199 4.99 -0.24 -15.81
C ILE A 199 3.73 -0.52 -14.98
N ALA A 200 3.51 -1.78 -14.61
CA ALA A 200 2.38 -2.15 -13.75
C ALA A 200 2.43 -1.41 -12.40
N SER A 201 3.62 -1.35 -11.79
CA SER A 201 3.84 -0.62 -10.53
C SER A 201 3.56 0.88 -10.69
N GLY A 202 4.09 1.51 -11.74
CA GLY A 202 3.84 2.92 -12.02
C GLY A 202 2.37 3.22 -12.25
N THR A 203 1.67 2.33 -12.94
CA THR A 203 0.24 2.48 -13.21
C THR A 203 -0.57 2.39 -11.91
N LEU A 204 -0.35 1.34 -11.10
CA LEU A 204 -1.03 1.15 -9.81
C LEU A 204 -0.80 2.31 -8.84
N LEU A 205 0.44 2.77 -8.73
CA LEU A 205 0.79 3.87 -7.84
C LEU A 205 0.34 5.23 -8.36
N GLY A 206 0.28 5.41 -9.69
CA GLY A 206 -0.17 6.63 -10.35
C GLY A 206 -1.69 6.81 -10.32
N VAL A 207 -2.47 5.72 -10.31
CA VAL A 207 -3.94 5.82 -10.18
C VAL A 207 -4.40 6.06 -8.74
N PHE A 208 -3.54 5.77 -7.75
CA PHE A 208 -3.91 5.87 -6.36
C PHE A 208 -4.08 7.34 -5.94
N GLU A 209 -5.29 7.67 -5.52
CA GLU A 209 -5.60 8.92 -4.84
C GLU A 209 -6.28 8.66 -3.51
N ASP A 210 -5.84 9.39 -2.49
CA ASP A 210 -6.42 9.26 -1.16
C ASP A 210 -7.55 10.27 -0.97
N HIS A 211 -8.77 9.75 -0.99
CA HIS A 211 -10.00 10.53 -0.83
C HIS A 211 -10.67 10.32 0.52
N ARG A 212 -10.05 9.57 1.45
CA ARG A 212 -10.68 9.19 2.73
C ARG A 212 -11.10 10.40 3.57
N PHE A 213 -10.46 11.55 3.38
CA PHE A 213 -10.70 12.77 4.16
C PHE A 213 -11.24 13.93 3.30
N LYS A 214 -11.78 13.64 2.11
CA LYS A 214 -12.41 14.64 1.23
C LYS A 214 -13.92 14.40 1.17
N SER A 215 -14.71 15.48 1.19
CA SER A 215 -16.17 15.43 1.03
C SER A 215 -16.59 15.06 -0.39
N GLU A 216 -15.82 15.52 -1.38
CA GLU A 216 -16.05 15.27 -2.80
C GLU A 216 -14.82 14.62 -3.42
N SER A 217 -15.05 13.57 -4.20
CA SER A 217 -14.00 12.89 -4.95
C SER A 217 -14.54 12.27 -6.23
N LYS A 218 -13.65 12.11 -7.22
CA LYS A 218 -13.94 11.39 -8.46
C LYS A 218 -13.19 10.08 -8.43
N LYS A 219 -13.91 8.98 -8.59
CA LYS A 219 -13.31 7.65 -8.61
C LYS A 219 -12.55 7.44 -9.91
N THR A 220 -11.41 6.78 -9.83
CA THR A 220 -10.69 6.31 -11.02
C THR A 220 -11.43 5.12 -11.62
N LEU A 221 -11.68 5.14 -12.93
CA LEU A 221 -12.43 4.08 -13.63
C LEU A 221 -11.54 2.99 -14.24
N LEU A 222 -10.22 3.15 -14.23
CA LEU A 222 -9.29 2.22 -14.86
C LEU A 222 -9.40 0.83 -14.20
N LYS A 223 -9.76 -0.17 -14.99
CA LYS A 223 -10.01 -1.56 -14.57
C LYS A 223 -9.01 -2.54 -15.16
N SER A 224 -8.52 -2.29 -16.38
CA SER A 224 -7.55 -3.17 -17.03
C SER A 224 -6.50 -2.42 -17.82
N VAL A 225 -5.30 -3.02 -17.84
CA VAL A 225 -4.16 -2.55 -18.61
C VAL A 225 -3.55 -3.73 -19.34
N ASP A 226 -3.60 -3.69 -20.67
CA ASP A 226 -2.92 -4.67 -21.52
C ASP A 226 -1.47 -4.23 -21.77
N ILE A 227 -0.51 -5.11 -21.49
CA ILE A 227 0.91 -4.88 -21.74
C ILE A 227 1.29 -5.65 -23.02
N ILE A 228 1.52 -4.92 -24.11
CA ILE A 228 1.64 -5.48 -25.46
C ILE A 228 3.12 -5.64 -25.85
N GLY A 229 3.48 -6.82 -26.38
CA GLY A 229 4.82 -7.08 -26.94
C GLY A 229 5.89 -7.45 -25.90
N PHE A 230 5.48 -7.81 -24.69
CA PHE A 230 6.37 -8.25 -23.61
C PHE A 230 6.48 -9.78 -23.51
N GLY A 231 5.90 -10.52 -24.46
CA GLY A 231 5.73 -11.96 -24.41
C GLY A 231 4.49 -12.37 -23.61
N SER A 232 4.32 -13.67 -23.44
CA SER A 232 3.21 -14.27 -22.72
C SER A 232 3.69 -15.47 -21.90
N GLY A 233 2.95 -15.81 -20.84
CA GLY A 233 3.22 -17.00 -20.04
C GLY A 233 3.27 -16.76 -18.54
N GLN A 234 3.41 -17.87 -17.81
CA GLN A 234 3.25 -17.91 -16.36
C GLN A 234 4.27 -17.04 -15.61
N GLU A 235 5.51 -16.93 -16.10
CA GLU A 235 6.55 -16.13 -15.44
C GLU A 235 6.22 -14.64 -15.44
N LEU A 236 5.71 -14.12 -16.57
CA LEU A 236 5.28 -12.74 -16.69
C LEU A 236 4.06 -12.46 -15.81
N ASP A 237 3.08 -13.36 -15.80
CA ASP A 237 1.90 -13.24 -14.94
C ASP A 237 2.29 -13.22 -13.45
N GLN A 238 3.21 -14.09 -13.04
CA GLN A 238 3.76 -14.11 -11.68
C GLN A 238 4.49 -12.80 -11.35
N LYS A 239 5.25 -12.25 -12.29
CA LYS A 239 5.97 -10.99 -12.11
C LYS A 239 5.02 -9.78 -12.00
N LEU A 240 3.96 -9.73 -12.79
CA LEU A 240 2.91 -8.71 -12.71
C LEU A 240 2.10 -8.81 -11.42
N LYS A 241 1.80 -10.04 -10.98
CA LYS A 241 1.20 -10.28 -9.67
C LYS A 241 2.12 -9.80 -8.55
N TYR A 242 3.40 -10.14 -8.60
CA TYR A 242 4.39 -9.67 -7.62
C TYR A 242 4.42 -8.14 -7.53
N ALA A 243 4.43 -7.44 -8.67
CA ALA A 243 4.34 -5.97 -8.70
C ALA A 243 3.07 -5.45 -8.01
N SER A 244 1.94 -6.10 -8.25
CA SER A 244 0.65 -5.76 -7.63
C SER A 244 0.67 -5.97 -6.11
N ASP A 245 1.21 -7.10 -5.65
CA ASP A 245 1.35 -7.44 -4.23
C ASP A 245 2.23 -6.41 -3.50
N VAL A 246 3.37 -6.03 -4.10
CA VAL A 246 4.26 -4.97 -3.57
C VAL A 246 3.55 -3.62 -3.54
N CYS A 247 2.88 -3.22 -4.62
CA CYS A 247 2.17 -1.94 -4.68
C CYS A 247 1.04 -1.86 -3.66
N SER A 248 0.36 -2.97 -3.35
CA SER A 248 -0.67 -3.01 -2.31
C SER A 248 -0.12 -2.69 -0.91
N GLY A 249 1.15 -3.03 -0.65
CA GLY A 249 1.89 -2.68 0.55
C GLY A 249 2.34 -1.22 0.55
N VAL A 250 2.81 -0.71 -0.59
CA VAL A 250 3.19 0.71 -0.77
C VAL A 250 1.98 1.62 -0.57
N ILE A 251 0.85 1.31 -1.22
CA ILE A 251 -0.41 2.07 -1.09
C ILE A 251 -0.87 2.06 0.36
N PHE A 252 -0.82 0.92 1.03
CA PHE A 252 -1.14 0.83 2.45
C PHE A 252 -0.23 1.72 3.31
N GLY A 253 1.08 1.73 3.05
CA GLY A 253 2.01 2.65 3.70
C GLY A 253 1.63 4.13 3.48
N LYS A 254 1.26 4.50 2.24
CA LYS A 254 0.73 5.84 1.94
C LYS A 254 -0.54 6.15 2.72
N GLU A 255 -1.48 5.21 2.79
CA GLU A 255 -2.72 5.37 3.56
C GLU A 255 -2.45 5.58 5.06
N LEU A 256 -1.47 4.91 5.63
CA LEU A 256 -1.10 5.14 7.02
C LEU A 256 -0.51 6.55 7.21
N VAL A 257 0.48 6.93 6.40
CA VAL A 257 1.14 8.26 6.50
C VAL A 257 0.19 9.42 6.19
N ASN A 258 -0.73 9.24 5.25
CA ASN A 258 -1.69 10.27 4.88
C ASN A 258 -2.73 10.53 5.97
N ALA A 259 -3.09 9.49 6.74
CA ALA A 259 -4.07 9.61 7.80
C ALA A 259 -3.56 10.58 8.89
N PRO A 260 -4.37 11.55 9.32
CA PRO A 260 -3.96 12.48 10.36
C PRO A 260 -3.87 11.77 11.72
N ALA A 261 -3.06 12.33 12.62
CA ALA A 261 -2.77 11.70 13.92
C ALA A 261 -4.00 11.49 14.81
N ASN A 262 -5.04 12.32 14.68
CA ASN A 262 -6.30 12.11 15.39
C ASN A 262 -7.06 10.85 14.93
N VAL A 263 -6.77 10.35 13.72
CA VAL A 263 -7.37 9.13 13.14
C VAL A 263 -6.42 7.94 13.30
N LEU A 264 -5.14 8.12 13.01
CA LEU A 264 -4.13 7.08 13.13
C LEU A 264 -3.30 7.25 14.41
N THR A 265 -3.93 6.99 15.55
CA THR A 265 -3.27 6.92 16.87
C THR A 265 -2.41 5.65 17.00
N PRO A 266 -1.59 5.49 18.06
CA PRO A 266 -0.83 4.26 18.29
C PRO A 266 -1.71 3.01 18.38
N GLY A 267 -2.89 3.15 19.01
CA GLY A 267 -3.89 2.08 19.07
C GLY A 267 -4.44 1.73 17.68
N ALA A 268 -4.82 2.74 16.88
CA ALA A 268 -5.28 2.52 15.51
C ALA A 268 -4.19 1.86 14.64
N LEU A 269 -2.92 2.25 14.80
CA LEU A 269 -1.79 1.61 14.10
C LEU A 269 -1.64 0.12 14.50
N ALA A 270 -1.84 -0.21 15.79
CA ALA A 270 -1.84 -1.60 16.27
C ALA A 270 -3.04 -2.41 15.74
N GLU A 271 -4.21 -1.79 15.59
CA GLU A 271 -5.36 -2.40 14.93
C GLU A 271 -5.06 -2.72 13.46
N GLU A 272 -4.42 -1.80 12.73
CA GLU A 272 -4.00 -2.03 11.34
C GLU A 272 -3.04 -3.21 11.21
N ALA A 273 -2.07 -3.34 12.14
CA ALA A 273 -1.20 -4.51 12.19
C ALA A 273 -1.98 -5.81 12.47
N SER A 274 -2.95 -5.77 13.39
CA SER A 274 -3.81 -6.91 13.71
C SER A 274 -4.68 -7.33 12.52
N LYS A 275 -5.15 -6.38 11.70
CA LYS A 275 -5.86 -6.65 10.45
C LYS A 275 -4.98 -7.36 9.43
N ILE A 276 -3.69 -6.97 9.31
CA ILE A 276 -2.73 -7.69 8.44
C ILE A 276 -2.60 -9.15 8.87
N ALA A 277 -2.37 -9.39 10.17
CA ALA A 277 -2.25 -10.77 10.69
C ALA A 277 -3.55 -11.57 10.51
N SER A 278 -4.71 -10.93 10.66
CA SER A 278 -6.00 -11.59 10.43
C SER A 278 -6.20 -11.97 8.96
N LEU A 279 -5.77 -11.09 8.04
CA LEU A 279 -5.90 -11.32 6.59
C LEU A 279 -4.96 -12.44 6.09
N TYR A 280 -3.79 -12.59 6.72
CA TYR A 280 -2.77 -13.57 6.36
C TYR A 280 -2.47 -14.53 7.52
N SER A 281 -3.51 -14.98 8.23
CA SER A 281 -3.38 -15.74 9.48
C SER A 281 -2.72 -17.11 9.31
N ASP A 282 -2.61 -17.60 8.07
CA ASP A 282 -1.91 -18.83 7.74
C ASP A 282 -0.38 -18.68 7.79
N VAL A 283 0.14 -17.44 7.69
CA VAL A 283 1.58 -17.16 7.61
C VAL A 283 2.06 -16.02 8.52
N ILE A 284 1.16 -15.16 9.03
CA ILE A 284 1.49 -14.03 9.90
C ILE A 284 0.76 -14.15 11.24
N THR A 285 1.53 -14.00 12.32
CA THR A 285 1.00 -13.86 13.69
C THR A 285 1.25 -12.44 14.20
N VAL A 286 0.45 -12.00 15.18
CA VAL A 286 0.60 -10.68 15.83
C VAL A 286 0.66 -10.81 17.35
N LYS A 287 1.54 -10.04 17.97
CA LYS A 287 1.56 -9.76 19.40
C LYS A 287 1.57 -8.25 19.60
N ILE A 288 0.56 -7.75 20.32
CA ILE A 288 0.49 -6.34 20.73
C ILE A 288 0.78 -6.27 22.23
N LEU A 289 1.75 -5.44 22.61
CA LEU A 289 2.07 -5.16 24.02
C LEU A 289 1.54 -3.78 24.38
N ASP A 290 0.83 -3.71 25.50
CA ASP A 290 0.41 -2.48 26.15
C ASP A 290 1.55 -1.89 27.00
N SER A 291 1.30 -0.74 27.62
CA SER A 291 2.27 -0.03 28.46
C SER A 291 2.79 -0.89 29.63
N GLU A 292 1.93 -1.68 30.26
CA GLU A 292 2.30 -2.53 31.41
C GLU A 292 3.24 -3.65 30.98
N LYS A 293 2.94 -4.36 29.89
CA LYS A 293 3.85 -5.38 29.33
C LYS A 293 5.19 -4.78 28.89
N CYS A 294 5.18 -3.57 28.31
CA CYS A 294 6.41 -2.87 27.97
C CYS A 294 7.22 -2.49 29.21
N LYS A 295 6.56 -2.17 30.32
CA LYS A 295 7.20 -1.87 31.61
C LYS A 295 7.82 -3.11 32.24
N GLU A 296 7.13 -4.24 32.20
CA GLU A 296 7.67 -5.56 32.61
C GLU A 296 8.94 -5.93 31.82
N LEU A 297 9.01 -5.52 30.56
CA LEU A 297 10.18 -5.70 29.68
C LEU A 297 11.23 -4.58 29.81
N ASN A 298 11.12 -3.73 30.84
CA ASN A 298 12.04 -2.63 31.14
C ASN A 298 12.23 -1.63 29.99
N MET A 299 11.22 -1.40 29.14
CA MET A 299 11.31 -0.50 27.99
C MET A 299 11.25 1.00 28.37
N GLY A 300 11.99 1.42 29.40
CA GLY A 300 11.89 2.75 30.03
C GLY A 300 12.15 3.91 29.06
N SER A 301 13.11 3.79 28.14
CA SER A 301 13.35 4.82 27.12
C SER A 301 12.15 5.04 26.17
N TYR A 302 11.46 3.97 25.76
CA TYR A 302 10.26 4.06 24.93
C TYR A 302 9.06 4.62 25.72
N LEU A 303 8.86 4.12 26.94
CA LEU A 303 7.76 4.55 27.80
C LEU A 303 7.90 6.01 28.25
N ALA A 304 9.12 6.51 28.42
CA ALA A 304 9.36 7.92 28.75
C ALA A 304 8.87 8.86 27.64
N VAL A 305 9.12 8.53 26.37
CA VAL A 305 8.62 9.32 25.22
C VAL A 305 7.09 9.29 25.17
N ALA A 306 6.48 8.12 25.43
CA ALA A 306 5.03 7.96 25.37
C ALA A 306 4.26 8.60 26.54
N ALA A 307 4.94 8.92 27.65
CA ALA A 307 4.31 9.28 28.92
C ALA A 307 3.40 10.53 28.85
N ALA A 308 3.62 11.40 27.86
CA ALA A 308 2.87 12.64 27.73
C ALA A 308 1.51 12.47 27.01
N SER A 309 1.32 11.40 26.22
CA SER A 309 0.15 11.28 25.36
C SER A 309 -1.08 10.74 26.10
N ALA A 310 -2.26 11.26 25.73
CA ALA A 310 -3.55 10.69 26.11
C ALA A 310 -3.90 9.42 25.31
N ASN A 311 -3.26 9.21 24.16
CA ASN A 311 -3.40 8.00 23.36
C ASN A 311 -2.33 6.97 23.79
N PRO A 312 -2.72 5.85 24.44
CA PRO A 312 -1.75 4.94 25.04
C PRO A 312 -0.79 4.29 24.02
N PRO A 313 0.48 4.07 24.38
CA PRO A 313 1.46 3.42 23.53
C PRO A 313 1.12 1.96 23.27
N HIS A 314 1.47 1.46 22.08
CA HIS A 314 1.34 0.05 21.71
C HIS A 314 2.61 -0.43 21.03
N PHE A 315 3.20 -1.51 21.54
CA PHE A 315 4.33 -2.17 20.87
C PHE A 315 3.81 -3.31 19.99
N ILE A 316 4.04 -3.18 18.70
CA ILE A 316 3.54 -4.07 17.66
C ILE A 316 4.65 -5.03 17.26
N HIS A 317 4.36 -6.33 17.30
CA HIS A 317 5.24 -7.36 16.77
C HIS A 317 4.45 -8.31 15.86
N LEU A 318 4.64 -8.19 14.54
CA LEU A 318 4.19 -9.20 13.58
C LEU A 318 5.32 -10.19 13.31
N CYS A 319 4.99 -11.46 13.11
CA CYS A 319 5.94 -12.49 12.71
C CYS A 319 5.39 -13.26 11.50
N TYR A 320 6.08 -13.14 10.37
CA TYR A 320 5.88 -13.97 9.19
C TYR A 320 6.71 -15.25 9.28
N LYS A 321 6.09 -16.39 8.95
CA LYS A 321 6.76 -17.67 8.72
C LYS A 321 6.31 -18.26 7.39
N PRO A 322 7.20 -18.93 6.64
CA PRO A 322 6.82 -19.54 5.39
C PRO A 322 5.84 -20.70 5.66
N PRO A 323 4.85 -20.90 4.79
CA PRO A 323 3.85 -21.95 5.00
C PRO A 323 4.45 -23.36 4.93
N ASN A 324 5.56 -23.52 4.19
CA ASN A 324 6.28 -24.78 4.01
C ASN A 324 7.79 -24.55 3.98
N GLY A 325 8.55 -25.59 4.28
CA GLY A 325 10.01 -25.63 4.19
C GLY A 325 10.74 -24.99 5.37
N ASP A 326 12.06 -25.22 5.42
CA ASP A 326 12.88 -24.77 6.54
C ASP A 326 13.18 -23.28 6.49
N VAL A 327 13.20 -22.65 7.67
CA VAL A 327 13.67 -21.27 7.84
C VAL A 327 15.20 -21.27 7.81
N LYS A 328 15.79 -20.67 6.76
CA LYS A 328 17.24 -20.54 6.59
C LYS A 328 17.78 -19.22 7.12
N ARG A 329 16.92 -18.20 7.25
CA ARG A 329 17.31 -16.87 7.72
C ARG A 329 16.19 -16.23 8.54
N LYS A 330 16.55 -15.60 9.64
CA LYS A 330 15.66 -14.75 10.46
C LYS A 330 16.02 -13.30 10.25
N LEU A 331 15.02 -12.47 9.98
CA LEU A 331 15.17 -11.04 9.73
C LEU A 331 14.27 -10.26 10.68
N ALA A 332 14.70 -9.05 11.04
CA ALA A 332 13.85 -8.08 11.73
C ALA A 332 13.82 -6.78 10.92
N ILE A 333 12.62 -6.28 10.66
CA ILE A 333 12.36 -4.97 10.06
C ILE A 333 11.72 -4.11 11.14
N VAL A 334 12.44 -3.08 11.57
CA VAL A 334 12.03 -2.20 12.68
C VAL A 334 11.69 -0.83 12.13
N GLY A 335 10.47 -0.36 12.38
CA GLY A 335 9.98 0.94 11.93
C GLY A 335 9.71 1.90 13.09
N LYS A 336 10.23 3.13 12.99
CA LYS A 336 9.84 4.23 13.89
C LYS A 336 8.33 4.47 13.78
N GLY A 337 7.64 4.52 14.92
CA GLY A 337 6.18 4.62 15.01
C GLY A 337 5.66 5.81 15.81
N LEU A 338 6.26 7.00 15.66
CA LEU A 338 5.67 8.21 16.24
C LEU A 338 4.49 8.65 15.39
N THR A 339 3.27 8.36 15.83
CA THR A 339 2.05 8.74 15.08
C THR A 339 1.84 10.26 15.07
N PHE A 340 2.43 10.95 16.04
CA PHE A 340 2.67 12.38 16.00
C PHE A 340 3.92 12.72 16.82
N ASP A 341 4.67 13.72 16.36
CA ASP A 341 5.83 14.25 17.07
C ASP A 341 5.72 15.78 17.23
N SER A 342 5.27 16.24 18.40
CA SER A 342 5.26 17.67 18.72
C SER A 342 6.68 18.20 19.00
N GLY A 343 7.65 17.32 19.25
CA GLY A 343 8.94 17.61 19.86
C GLY A 343 8.96 17.44 21.39
N GLY A 344 7.83 17.17 22.04
CA GLY A 344 7.73 17.20 23.50
C GLY A 344 7.97 18.62 24.03
N TYR A 345 8.54 18.76 25.24
CA TYR A 345 8.88 20.08 25.79
C TYR A 345 9.87 20.87 24.93
N ASN A 346 10.76 20.19 24.18
CA ASN A 346 11.51 20.78 23.08
C ASN A 346 10.62 20.92 21.84
N ILE A 347 9.55 21.72 22.00
CA ILE A 347 8.52 21.90 20.98
C ILE A 347 9.15 22.30 19.64
N LYS A 348 8.65 21.73 18.55
CA LYS A 348 9.00 22.11 17.18
C LYS A 348 8.45 23.51 16.86
N ALA A 349 9.06 24.54 17.43
CA ALA A 349 8.75 25.94 17.20
C ALA A 349 9.55 26.54 16.03
N GLY A 350 9.05 27.66 15.50
CA GLY A 350 9.72 28.44 14.47
C GLY A 350 9.32 28.12 13.03
N ALA A 351 9.65 29.02 12.12
CA ALA A 351 9.42 28.82 10.69
C ALA A 351 10.27 27.65 10.18
N GLY A 352 9.64 26.71 9.48
CA GLY A 352 10.31 25.52 8.92
C GLY A 352 10.34 24.29 9.84
N SER A 353 9.78 24.36 11.06
CA SER A 353 9.74 23.21 11.97
C SER A 353 8.88 22.04 11.46
N SER A 354 7.99 22.31 10.49
CA SER A 354 7.11 21.34 9.83
C SER A 354 6.23 20.54 10.80
N ILE A 355 5.90 21.12 11.97
CA ILE A 355 5.11 20.45 13.01
C ILE A 355 3.75 19.95 12.50
N ASP A 356 3.15 20.65 11.54
CA ASP A 356 1.91 20.30 10.86
C ASP A 356 2.01 19.02 10.01
N LEU A 357 3.22 18.66 9.56
CA LEU A 357 3.49 17.45 8.78
C LEU A 357 3.86 16.25 9.65
N MET A 358 4.07 16.42 10.96
CA MET A 358 4.63 15.39 11.86
C MET A 358 3.78 14.12 12.03
N LYS A 359 2.58 14.06 11.43
CA LYS A 359 1.87 12.79 11.19
C LYS A 359 2.70 11.78 10.37
N PHE A 360 3.66 12.25 9.58
CA PHE A 360 4.56 11.41 8.78
C PHE A 360 5.70 10.76 9.57
N ASP A 361 5.87 11.10 10.87
CA ASP A 361 7.00 10.62 11.68
C ASP A 361 6.87 9.14 12.10
N MET A 362 5.80 8.50 11.61
CA MET A 362 5.57 7.06 11.60
C MET A 362 5.86 6.42 10.23
N GLY A 363 6.46 7.13 9.27
CA GLY A 363 6.73 6.64 7.91
C GLY A 363 7.58 5.35 7.88
N GLY A 364 8.48 5.17 8.84
CA GLY A 364 9.24 3.92 9.02
C GLY A 364 8.34 2.74 9.41
N SER A 365 7.40 2.94 10.33
CA SER A 365 6.38 1.94 10.67
C SER A 365 5.42 1.67 9.52
N ALA A 366 5.06 2.69 8.73
CA ALA A 366 4.24 2.53 7.54
C ALA A 366 4.92 1.62 6.50
N ALA A 367 6.21 1.83 6.25
CA ALA A 367 7.01 0.96 5.38
C ALA A 367 7.13 -0.46 5.94
N THR A 368 7.32 -0.59 7.25
CA THR A 368 7.43 -1.88 7.96
C THR A 368 6.13 -2.70 7.85
N LEU A 369 4.98 -2.11 8.12
CA LEU A 369 3.68 -2.78 7.99
C LEU A 369 3.27 -2.96 6.52
N GLY A 370 3.64 -2.04 5.63
CA GLY A 370 3.48 -2.19 4.18
C GLY A 370 4.26 -3.40 3.64
N ALA A 371 5.50 -3.60 4.12
CA ALA A 371 6.29 -4.79 3.81
C ALA A 371 5.63 -6.06 4.33
N ALA A 372 5.11 -6.05 5.57
CA ALA A 372 4.36 -7.18 6.12
C ALA A 372 3.14 -7.54 5.26
N LYS A 373 2.38 -6.54 4.79
CA LYS A 373 1.22 -6.72 3.90
C LYS A 373 1.61 -7.33 2.54
N ALA A 374 2.72 -6.89 1.95
CA ALA A 374 3.21 -7.45 0.69
C ALA A 374 3.72 -8.89 0.89
N ILE A 375 4.50 -9.13 1.94
CA ILE A 375 5.09 -10.44 2.25
C ILE A 375 4.01 -11.48 2.59
N GLY A 376 2.94 -11.10 3.27
CA GLY A 376 1.79 -11.98 3.53
C GLY A 376 1.12 -12.50 2.24
N GLN A 377 1.19 -11.74 1.14
CA GLN A 377 0.70 -12.16 -0.18
C GLN A 377 1.73 -12.97 -0.97
N ILE A 378 2.98 -12.51 -0.97
CA ILE A 378 4.08 -13.11 -1.75
C ILE A 378 4.49 -14.48 -1.18
N LYS A 379 4.43 -14.64 0.14
CA LYS A 379 4.77 -15.87 0.88
C LYS A 379 6.15 -16.43 0.50
N PRO A 380 7.25 -15.64 0.62
CA PRO A 380 8.59 -16.11 0.29
C PRO A 380 9.03 -17.28 1.17
N SER A 381 9.63 -18.31 0.56
CA SER A 381 10.19 -19.46 1.27
C SER A 381 11.54 -19.13 1.93
N GLY A 382 11.93 -19.91 2.96
CA GLY A 382 13.29 -19.87 3.50
C GLY A 382 13.58 -18.73 4.49
N VAL A 383 12.60 -17.87 4.79
CA VAL A 383 12.78 -16.69 5.65
C VAL A 383 11.68 -16.57 6.71
N GLU A 384 12.07 -16.28 7.95
CA GLU A 384 11.17 -15.83 9.03
C GLU A 384 11.43 -14.34 9.25
N ILE A 385 10.38 -13.51 9.28
CA ILE A 385 10.52 -12.05 9.30
C ILE A 385 9.71 -11.47 10.45
N HIS A 386 10.37 -10.72 11.33
CA HIS A 386 9.78 -10.00 12.44
C HIS A 386 9.59 -8.54 12.03
N PHE A 387 8.36 -8.04 12.06
CA PHE A 387 8.05 -6.62 11.83
C PHE A 387 7.73 -5.99 13.17
N ILE A 388 8.54 -5.02 13.58
CA ILE A 388 8.50 -4.46 14.94
C ILE A 388 8.31 -2.95 14.88
N VAL A 389 7.34 -2.45 15.63
CA VAL A 389 7.05 -1.01 15.75
C VAL A 389 6.76 -0.70 17.22
N ALA A 390 7.54 0.20 17.82
CA ALA A 390 7.19 0.80 19.10
C ALA A 390 6.35 2.06 18.81
N ALA A 391 5.02 1.94 18.83
CA ALA A 391 4.12 3.02 18.46
C ALA A 391 3.76 3.89 19.67
N CYS A 392 3.91 5.20 19.56
CA CYS A 392 3.47 6.18 20.55
C CYS A 392 3.31 7.56 19.91
N GLU A 393 2.89 8.55 20.70
CA GLU A 393 2.92 9.96 20.32
C GLU A 393 3.89 10.69 21.25
N ASN A 394 4.70 11.58 20.69
CA ASN A 394 5.52 12.49 21.49
C ASN A 394 4.75 13.81 21.67
N MET A 395 4.22 14.01 22.88
CA MET A 395 3.29 15.09 23.23
C MET A 395 3.84 15.95 24.37
N ILE A 396 3.12 17.02 24.70
CA ILE A 396 3.37 17.85 25.90
C ILE A 396 2.23 17.64 26.88
N SER A 397 2.56 17.33 28.13
CA SER A 397 1.59 17.30 29.23
C SER A 397 2.31 17.37 30.58
N GLY A 398 1.54 17.42 31.67
CA GLY A 398 2.09 17.32 33.04
C GLY A 398 2.76 15.99 33.37
N THR A 399 2.54 14.94 32.55
CA THR A 399 3.16 13.61 32.72
C THR A 399 4.35 13.38 31.77
N GLY A 400 4.69 14.37 30.94
CA GLY A 400 5.73 14.24 29.92
C GLY A 400 7.15 14.25 30.48
N MET A 401 8.05 13.58 29.76
CA MET A 401 9.50 13.63 29.96
C MET A 401 10.02 15.06 29.81
N ARG A 402 10.90 15.50 30.72
CA ARG A 402 11.52 16.82 30.70
C ARG A 402 12.92 16.77 30.07
N PRO A 403 13.39 17.87 29.47
CA PRO A 403 14.80 18.01 29.13
C PRO A 403 15.64 17.89 30.41
N GLY A 404 16.69 17.09 30.37
CA GLY A 404 17.54 16.74 31.51
C GLY A 404 17.12 15.48 32.27
N ASP A 405 15.96 14.88 31.97
CA ASP A 405 15.61 13.59 32.56
C ASP A 405 16.59 12.49 32.10
N ILE A 406 16.97 11.59 33.02
CA ILE A 406 17.76 10.39 32.72
C ILE A 406 16.83 9.20 32.66
N VAL A 407 16.76 8.55 31.51
CA VAL A 407 15.90 7.37 31.27
C VAL A 407 16.75 6.10 31.12
N THR A 408 16.19 4.95 31.51
CA THR A 408 16.87 3.65 31.39
C THR A 408 16.24 2.82 30.27
N ALA A 409 17.05 2.38 29.31
CA ALA A 409 16.64 1.46 28.26
C ALA A 409 16.56 0.00 28.77
N SER A 410 15.90 -0.88 28.02
CA SER A 410 15.70 -2.29 28.44
C SER A 410 16.96 -3.13 28.56
N ASN A 411 18.08 -2.64 28.04
CA ASN A 411 19.41 -3.24 28.21
C ASN A 411 20.18 -2.66 29.41
N GLY A 412 19.54 -1.87 30.26
CA GLY A 412 20.14 -1.25 31.44
C GLY A 412 20.97 0.01 31.18
N LYS A 413 21.18 0.41 29.92
CA LYS A 413 21.88 1.67 29.61
C LYS A 413 21.03 2.88 29.98
N THR A 414 21.65 3.88 30.59
CA THR A 414 21.02 5.17 30.89
C THR A 414 21.27 6.18 29.77
N ILE A 415 20.31 7.09 29.56
CA ILE A 415 20.32 8.09 28.50
C ILE A 415 19.87 9.41 29.12
N GLU A 416 20.69 10.45 29.05
CA GLU A 416 20.30 11.82 29.37
C GLU A 416 19.55 12.42 28.18
N ALA A 417 18.28 12.80 28.37
CA ALA A 417 17.44 13.41 27.33
C ALA A 417 17.69 14.93 27.28
N ARG A 418 18.60 15.38 26.41
CA ARG A 418 19.00 16.80 26.30
C ARG A 418 18.07 17.64 25.44
#